data_AF-A0A8S9FZC0-F1
#
_entry.id   AF-A0A8S9FZC0-F1
#
_cell.length_a   1.000
_cell.length_b   1.000
_cell.length_c   1.000
_cell.angle_alpha   90.00
_cell.angle_beta   90.00
_cell.angle_gamma   90.00
#
_symmetry.space_group_name_H-M   'P 1'
#
loop_
_entity.id
_entity.type
_entity.pdbx_description
1 polymer ?
#
loop_
_entity_poly.entity_id
_entity_poly.type
_entity_poly.pdbx_seq_one_letter_code
_entity_poly.pdbx_strand_id
1 'polypeptide(L)'
;MSSSSSSSSLTHSITLPSQPTEPVNVPGIVFARGPAVAVLILLESDDGETYAVLTEQVRVPTGKIVLELPAGMLDDDEGDFVGTAVREVEEEIGIKLRKEEMVDLTAFLDPSTGHRIFPSPGGCDEEISVFLYRRQVEQETIRQLQGKETGLREHGEFIKVRLVPYRELWRKTADAKVLMSIGLYEMAQRVGLVPRH
;
A
#
# COMPACT_ATOMS: atom_id res chain seq x y z
N MET A 1 -49.79 6.94 6.06
CA MET A 1 -48.94 6.67 7.23
C MET A 1 -47.72 5.91 6.73
N SER A 2 -46.66 6.62 6.36
CA SER A 2 -45.38 6.02 5.99
C SER A 2 -44.64 5.70 7.28
N SER A 3 -44.59 4.42 7.63
CA SER A 3 -43.68 3.91 8.64
C SER A 3 -42.25 4.14 8.14
N SER A 4 -41.63 5.23 8.57
CA SER A 4 -40.18 5.38 8.55
C SER A 4 -39.62 4.27 9.45
N SER A 5 -39.26 3.14 8.85
CA SER A 5 -38.39 2.18 9.50
C SER A 5 -37.10 2.92 9.80
N SER A 6 -36.97 3.41 11.03
CA SER A 6 -35.70 3.86 11.57
C SER A 6 -34.80 2.63 11.56
N SER A 7 -34.05 2.44 10.47
CA SER A 7 -32.85 1.63 10.56
C SER A 7 -32.03 2.31 11.65
N SER A 8 -31.89 1.63 12.78
CA SER A 8 -30.90 2.01 13.77
C SER A 8 -29.56 1.87 13.06
N SER A 9 -29.09 2.96 12.45
CA SER A 9 -27.74 3.02 11.91
C SER A 9 -26.83 2.67 13.07
N LEU A 10 -26.08 1.57 12.96
CA LEU A 10 -25.03 1.23 13.91
C LEU A 10 -24.17 2.49 14.01
N THR A 11 -24.20 3.12 15.17
CA THR A 11 -23.57 4.43 15.42
C THR A 11 -22.86 4.36 16.75
N HIS A 12 -21.78 5.13 16.87
CA HIS A 12 -21.02 5.29 18.10
C HIS A 12 -21.10 6.76 18.53
N SER A 13 -21.26 7.02 19.81
CA SER A 13 -21.30 8.39 20.33
C SER A 13 -19.89 8.83 20.72
N ILE A 14 -19.42 9.92 20.12
CA ILE A 14 -18.10 10.52 20.42
C ILE A 14 -18.27 11.98 20.82
N THR A 15 -17.30 12.51 21.57
CA THR A 15 -17.24 13.95 21.88
C THR A 15 -16.17 14.59 21.00
N LEU A 16 -16.55 15.59 20.20
CA LEU A 16 -15.60 16.30 19.33
C LEU A 16 -14.85 17.36 20.14
N PRO A 17 -13.55 17.61 19.85
CA PRO A 17 -12.83 18.72 20.47
C PRO A 17 -13.48 20.10 20.25
N SER A 18 -14.16 20.27 19.12
CA SER A 18 -14.91 21.49 18.77
C SER A 18 -16.28 21.61 19.45
N GLN A 19 -16.82 20.51 20.01
CA GLN A 19 -18.12 20.43 20.68
C GLN A 19 -18.01 19.56 21.93
N PRO A 20 -17.35 20.04 22.99
CA PRO A 20 -17.00 19.22 24.16
C PRO A 20 -18.20 18.85 25.04
N THR A 21 -19.35 19.50 24.84
CA THR A 21 -20.54 19.34 25.69
C THR A 21 -21.66 18.53 25.04
N GLU A 22 -21.60 18.28 23.73
CA GLU A 22 -22.66 17.60 22.99
C GLU A 22 -22.05 16.44 22.19
N PRO A 23 -22.32 15.18 22.59
CA PRO A 23 -21.87 14.01 21.85
C PRO A 23 -22.50 13.95 20.46
N VAL A 24 -21.70 13.59 19.46
CA VAL A 24 -22.16 13.34 18.10
C VAL A 24 -22.18 11.84 17.81
N ASN A 25 -23.15 11.41 17.00
CA ASN A 25 -23.22 10.03 16.53
C ASN A 25 -22.46 9.89 15.21
N VAL A 26 -21.45 9.05 15.20
CA VAL A 26 -20.70 8.67 13.99
C VAL A 26 -21.08 7.27 13.55
N PRO A 27 -20.97 6.92 12.25
CA PRO A 27 -21.16 5.54 11.79
C PRO A 27 -20.31 4.55 12.60
N GLY A 28 -20.90 3.42 12.98
CA GLY A 28 -20.33 2.44 13.91
C GLY A 28 -19.95 1.11 13.27
N ILE A 29 -19.81 1.05 11.95
CA ILE A 29 -19.29 -0.13 11.25
C ILE A 29 -17.87 0.19 10.81
N VAL A 30 -16.92 -0.60 11.27
CA VAL A 30 -15.49 -0.47 10.96
C VAL A 30 -14.99 -1.78 10.39
N PHE A 31 -14.29 -1.72 9.27
CA PHE A 31 -13.44 -2.79 8.80
C PHE A 31 -12.08 -2.66 9.49
N ALA A 32 -11.87 -3.47 10.53
CA ALA A 32 -10.63 -3.49 11.30
C ALA A 32 -9.57 -4.34 10.57
N ARG A 33 -8.54 -3.66 10.10
CA ARG A 33 -7.41 -4.21 9.34
C ARG A 33 -6.10 -4.01 10.07
N GLY A 34 -5.93 -2.88 10.75
CA GLY A 34 -4.66 -2.52 11.38
C GLY A 34 -3.62 -1.99 10.37
N PRO A 35 -2.40 -1.72 10.84
CA PRO A 35 -1.39 -1.05 10.04
C PRO A 35 -0.71 -2.00 9.03
N ALA A 36 -0.30 -1.43 7.91
CA ALA A 36 0.33 -2.14 6.81
C ALA A 36 1.47 -1.34 6.18
N VAL A 37 2.36 -2.04 5.49
CA VAL A 37 3.43 -1.45 4.68
C VAL A 37 3.21 -1.83 3.22
N ALA A 38 3.40 -0.87 2.32
CA ALA A 38 3.44 -1.10 0.89
C ALA A 38 4.76 -0.60 0.30
N VAL A 39 5.28 -1.28 -0.71
CA VAL A 39 6.57 -0.93 -1.31
C VAL A 39 6.42 -0.62 -2.81
N LEU A 40 6.71 0.62 -3.19
CA LEU A 40 6.91 1.01 -4.58
C LEU A 40 8.32 0.59 -5.01
N ILE A 41 8.39 -0.50 -5.77
CA ILE A 41 9.65 -1.07 -6.26
C ILE A 41 9.85 -0.64 -7.70
N LEU A 42 10.89 0.16 -7.97
CA LEU A 42 11.27 0.57 -9.33
C LEU A 42 12.59 -0.09 -9.72
N LEU A 43 12.55 -0.86 -10.79
CA LEU A 43 13.71 -1.52 -11.38
C LEU A 43 14.09 -0.77 -12.66
N GLU A 44 15.27 -0.15 -12.66
CA GLU A 44 15.83 0.49 -13.84
C GLU A 44 16.62 -0.56 -14.62
N SER A 45 16.15 -0.86 -15.82
CA SER A 45 16.79 -1.82 -16.72
C SER A 45 18.00 -1.16 -17.41
N ASP A 46 18.96 -1.98 -17.82
CA ASP A 46 20.19 -1.54 -18.51
C ASP A 46 19.93 -0.92 -19.89
N ASP A 47 18.73 -1.09 -20.45
CA ASP A 47 18.23 -0.40 -21.64
C ASP A 47 17.63 1.00 -21.36
N GLY A 48 17.61 1.43 -20.09
CA GLY A 48 17.12 2.73 -19.65
C GLY A 48 15.62 2.81 -19.36
N GLU A 49 14.86 1.72 -19.53
CA GLU A 49 13.43 1.71 -19.15
C GLU A 49 13.28 1.38 -17.66
N THR A 50 12.43 2.13 -16.96
CA THR A 50 12.09 1.85 -15.55
C THR A 50 10.79 1.07 -15.45
N TYR A 51 10.79 -0.03 -14.70
CA TYR A 51 9.64 -0.88 -14.44
C TYR A 51 9.23 -0.81 -12.97
N ALA A 52 7.93 -0.67 -12.71
CA ALA A 52 7.35 -0.89 -11.40
C ALA A 52 6.99 -2.38 -11.23
N VAL A 53 7.34 -2.95 -10.08
CA VAL A 53 6.97 -4.32 -9.71
C VAL A 53 5.63 -4.29 -8.96
N LEU A 54 4.65 -5.03 -9.48
CA LEU A 54 3.32 -5.20 -8.92
C LEU A 54 3.05 -6.68 -8.65
N THR A 55 2.08 -6.94 -7.77
CA THR A 55 1.47 -8.25 -7.55
C THR A 55 0.09 -8.29 -8.21
N GLU A 56 -0.24 -9.37 -8.89
CA GLU A 56 -1.57 -9.67 -9.43
C GLU A 56 -2.25 -10.63 -8.45
N GLN A 57 -3.31 -10.16 -7.80
CA GLN A 57 -3.98 -10.88 -6.71
C GLN A 57 -5.50 -10.88 -6.88
N VAL A 58 -6.16 -11.94 -6.42
CA VAL A 58 -7.63 -12.00 -6.35
C VAL A 58 -8.09 -11.29 -5.08
N ARG A 59 -8.98 -10.30 -5.22
CA ARG A 59 -9.60 -9.61 -4.09
C ARG A 59 -11.09 -9.91 -4.04
N VAL A 60 -11.50 -10.67 -3.03
CA VAL A 60 -12.91 -11.00 -2.75
C VAL A 60 -13.77 -9.73 -2.59
N PRO A 61 -13.36 -8.68 -1.85
CA PRO A 61 -14.20 -7.49 -1.66
C PRO A 61 -14.58 -6.78 -2.96
N THR A 62 -13.71 -6.82 -3.97
CA THR A 62 -13.98 -6.19 -5.28
C THR A 62 -14.45 -7.19 -6.32
N GLY A 63 -14.40 -8.50 -6.04
CA GLY A 63 -14.70 -9.56 -7.00
C GLY A 63 -13.79 -9.56 -8.25
N LYS A 64 -12.56 -9.05 -8.11
CA LYS A 64 -11.65 -8.78 -9.24
C LYS A 64 -10.25 -9.31 -8.97
N ILE A 65 -9.54 -9.57 -10.05
CA ILE A 65 -8.08 -9.63 -10.04
C ILE A 65 -7.56 -8.20 -10.15
N VAL A 66 -6.68 -7.79 -9.23
CA VAL A 66 -6.17 -6.42 -9.13
C VAL A 66 -4.65 -6.46 -9.21
N LEU A 67 -4.06 -5.48 -9.90
CA LEU A 67 -2.63 -5.21 -9.85
C LEU A 67 -2.35 -4.26 -8.68
N GLU A 68 -1.59 -4.70 -7.69
CA GLU A 68 -1.35 -3.95 -6.46
C GLU A 68 0.14 -3.76 -6.21
N LEU A 69 0.49 -2.81 -5.36
CA LEU A 69 1.83 -2.83 -4.76
C LEU A 69 1.98 -4.09 -3.90
N PRO A 70 3.16 -4.73 -3.90
CA PRO A 70 3.53 -5.67 -2.85
C PRO A 70 3.36 -4.99 -1.49
N ALA A 71 2.73 -5.71 -0.56
CA ALA A 71 2.39 -5.16 0.74
C ALA A 71 2.40 -6.24 1.82
N GLY A 72 2.80 -5.86 3.03
CA GLY A 72 2.81 -6.73 4.19
C GLY A 72 2.10 -6.08 5.37
N MET A 73 1.52 -6.91 6.23
CA MET A 73 0.93 -6.45 7.49
C MET A 73 2.04 -6.24 8.52
N LEU A 74 1.81 -5.33 9.48
CA LEU A 74 2.68 -5.25 10.65
C LEU A 74 2.12 -6.19 11.71
N ASP A 75 2.84 -7.27 12.02
CA ASP A 75 2.51 -8.17 13.11
C ASP A 75 2.94 -7.56 14.46
N ASP A 76 2.04 -7.58 15.44
CA ASP A 76 2.20 -6.92 16.75
C ASP A 76 3.34 -7.49 17.65
N ASP A 77 3.97 -8.61 17.25
CA ASP A 77 4.76 -9.46 18.15
C ASP A 77 6.29 -9.28 18.10
N GLU A 78 6.85 -8.57 17.12
CA GLU A 78 8.31 -8.43 17.00
C GLU A 78 8.72 -6.97 16.77
N GLY A 79 9.56 -6.41 17.66
CA GLY A 79 9.97 -4.99 17.68
C GLY A 79 10.73 -4.45 16.46
N ASP A 80 10.69 -5.15 15.32
CA ASP A 80 11.14 -4.75 13.99
C ASP A 80 10.02 -4.92 12.95
N PHE A 81 8.88 -4.24 13.20
CA PHE A 81 7.67 -4.28 12.36
C PHE A 81 7.96 -4.07 10.86
N VAL A 82 8.79 -3.08 10.53
CA VAL A 82 9.18 -2.80 9.14
C VAL A 82 9.96 -3.98 8.55
N GLY A 83 10.76 -4.68 9.35
CA GLY A 83 11.45 -5.90 8.94
C GLY A 83 10.54 -7.05 8.57
N THR A 84 9.49 -7.29 9.36
CA THR A 84 8.50 -8.33 9.08
C THR A 84 7.77 -8.03 7.78
N ALA A 85 7.22 -6.82 7.62
CA ALA A 85 6.49 -6.49 6.40
C ALA A 85 7.39 -6.44 5.15
N VAL A 86 8.66 -6.04 5.29
CA VAL A 86 9.63 -6.13 4.18
C VAL A 86 9.88 -7.59 3.80
N ARG A 87 10.00 -8.50 4.76
CA ARG A 87 10.16 -9.94 4.48
C ARG A 87 8.96 -10.50 3.73
N GLU A 88 7.74 -10.15 4.13
CA GLU A 88 6.52 -10.58 3.41
C GLU A 88 6.58 -10.12 1.95
N VAL A 89 6.94 -8.85 1.72
CA VAL A 89 7.13 -8.32 0.36
C VAL A 89 8.23 -9.07 -0.40
N GLU A 90 9.36 -9.39 0.23
CA GLU A 90 10.43 -10.18 -0.40
C GLU A 90 9.93 -11.58 -0.82
N GLU A 91 9.08 -12.20 -0.01
CA GLU A 91 8.47 -13.51 -0.29
C GLU A 91 7.45 -13.42 -1.44
N GLU A 92 6.66 -12.34 -1.51
CA GLU A 92 5.71 -12.08 -2.59
C GLU A 92 6.39 -11.85 -3.95
N ILE A 93 7.54 -11.18 -4.00
CA ILE A 93 8.18 -10.81 -5.28
C ILE A 93 9.38 -11.69 -5.64
N GLY A 94 9.98 -12.35 -4.64
CA GLY A 94 11.19 -13.14 -4.78
C GLY A 94 12.46 -12.32 -5.06
N ILE A 95 12.54 -11.10 -4.53
CA ILE A 95 13.71 -10.19 -4.59
C ILE A 95 14.06 -9.80 -3.16
N LYS A 96 15.36 -9.79 -2.85
CA LYS A 96 15.84 -9.27 -1.57
C LYS A 96 15.89 -7.74 -1.56
N LEU A 97 15.24 -7.14 -0.58
CA LEU A 97 15.15 -5.71 -0.35
C LEU A 97 16.12 -5.35 0.79
N ARG A 98 17.08 -4.47 0.49
CA ARG A 98 17.97 -3.93 1.51
C ARG A 98 17.30 -2.75 2.17
N LYS A 99 17.01 -2.85 3.47
CA LYS A 99 16.31 -1.80 4.24
C LYS A 99 17.01 -0.44 4.14
N GLU A 100 18.34 -0.44 4.03
CA GLU A 100 19.17 0.76 3.96
C GLU A 100 18.98 1.52 2.63
N GLU A 101 18.45 0.85 1.60
CA GLU A 101 18.16 1.42 0.28
C GLU A 101 16.69 1.84 0.14
N MET A 102 15.88 1.62 1.18
CA MET A 102 14.49 2.00 1.19
C MET A 102 14.35 3.46 1.63
N VAL A 103 13.45 4.18 0.95
CA VAL A 103 13.08 5.56 1.30
C VAL A 103 11.64 5.55 1.78
N ASP A 104 11.39 5.97 3.01
CA ASP A 104 10.04 6.15 3.53
C ASP A 104 9.39 7.37 2.84
N LEU A 105 8.46 7.12 1.91
CA LEU A 105 7.74 8.18 1.20
C LEU A 105 6.72 8.86 2.11
N THR A 106 6.14 8.12 3.05
CA THR A 106 5.19 8.64 4.03
C THR A 106 5.83 9.57 5.06
N ALA A 107 7.13 9.42 5.32
CA ALA A 107 7.91 10.36 6.14
C ALA A 107 7.99 11.78 5.56
N PHE A 108 7.66 11.98 4.27
CA PHE A 108 7.58 13.31 3.67
C PHE A 108 6.25 14.02 3.91
N LEU A 109 5.25 13.34 4.48
CA LEU A 109 4.00 13.98 4.89
C LEU A 109 4.22 14.89 6.10
N ASP A 110 3.32 15.84 6.30
CA ASP A 110 3.33 16.65 7.50
C ASP A 110 3.17 15.76 8.76
N PRO A 111 3.92 16.01 9.85
CA PRO A 111 3.84 15.22 11.07
C PRO A 111 2.43 15.13 11.68
N SER A 112 1.57 16.12 11.43
CA SER A 112 0.16 16.10 11.88
C SER A 112 -0.68 15.00 11.23
N THR A 113 -0.22 14.42 10.12
CA THR A 113 -0.87 13.26 9.49
C THR A 113 -0.50 11.93 10.16
N GLY A 114 0.44 11.95 11.12
CA GLY A 114 1.02 10.74 11.70
C GLY A 114 1.97 9.99 10.75
N HIS A 115 2.28 10.55 9.57
CA HIS A 115 3.01 9.88 8.50
C HIS A 115 2.32 8.58 8.06
N ARG A 116 0.99 8.62 7.93
CA ARG A 116 0.16 7.49 7.53
C ARG A 116 -0.80 7.88 6.42
N ILE A 117 -1.12 6.91 5.59
CA ILE A 117 -2.14 7.02 4.55
C ILE A 117 -3.34 6.19 4.96
N PHE A 118 -4.51 6.82 4.97
CA PHE A 118 -5.78 6.13 5.14
C PHE A 118 -6.44 5.90 3.77
N PRO A 119 -6.72 4.65 3.37
CA PRO A 119 -7.35 4.38 2.07
C PRO A 119 -8.82 4.82 2.04
N SER A 120 -9.53 4.69 3.16
CA SER A 120 -10.95 5.08 3.28
C SER A 120 -11.32 5.30 4.76
N PRO A 121 -10.96 6.45 5.35
CA PRO A 121 -11.09 6.71 6.79
C PRO A 121 -12.55 6.77 7.30
N GLY A 122 -13.54 6.71 6.41
CA GLY A 122 -14.94 6.63 6.79
C GLY A 122 -15.40 5.25 7.27
N GLY A 123 -14.60 4.20 7.07
CA GLY A 123 -14.99 2.84 7.46
C GLY A 123 -13.87 1.80 7.50
N CYS A 124 -12.62 2.19 7.25
CA CYS A 124 -11.44 1.34 7.35
C CYS A 124 -10.44 2.02 8.29
N ASP A 125 -9.90 1.28 9.25
CA ASP A 125 -8.84 1.76 10.17
C ASP A 125 -7.42 1.51 9.63
N GLU A 126 -7.30 0.96 8.43
CA GLU A 126 -6.01 0.60 7.84
C GLU A 126 -5.10 1.83 7.71
N GLU A 127 -3.92 1.73 8.33
CA GLU A 127 -2.86 2.74 8.29
C GLU A 127 -1.72 2.25 7.41
N ILE A 128 -1.51 2.89 6.26
CA ILE A 128 -0.53 2.44 5.28
C ILE A 128 0.72 3.33 5.35
N SER A 129 1.87 2.70 5.59
CA SER A 129 3.19 3.31 5.35
C SER A 129 3.70 2.89 3.97
N VAL A 130 4.26 3.84 3.21
CA VAL A 130 4.71 3.57 1.84
C VAL A 130 6.20 3.80 1.72
N PHE A 131 6.92 2.79 1.25
CA PHE A 131 8.35 2.88 0.98
C PHE A 131 8.64 2.82 -0.51
N LEU A 132 9.71 3.48 -0.92
CA LEU A 132 10.30 3.38 -2.24
C LEU A 132 11.56 2.50 -2.15
N TYR A 133 11.69 1.55 -3.07
CA TYR A 133 12.94 0.83 -3.32
C TYR A 133 13.29 0.97 -4.80
N ARG A 134 14.53 1.34 -5.09
CA ARG A 134 15.01 1.50 -6.47
C ARG A 134 16.31 0.77 -6.69
N ARG A 135 16.44 0.10 -7.83
CA ARG A 135 17.65 -0.64 -8.16
C ARG A 135 17.86 -0.75 -9.67
N GLN A 136 19.12 -0.65 -10.10
CA GLN A 136 19.51 -1.03 -11.46
C GLN A 136 19.62 -2.55 -11.59
N VAL A 137 19.05 -3.10 -12.65
CA VAL A 137 19.04 -4.53 -12.95
C VAL A 137 19.27 -4.77 -14.44
N GLU A 138 19.76 -5.96 -14.79
CA GLU A 138 19.82 -6.39 -16.18
C GLU A 138 18.41 -6.67 -16.71
N GLN A 139 18.17 -6.42 -18.00
CA GLN A 139 16.90 -6.73 -18.67
C GLN A 139 16.47 -8.20 -18.48
N GLU A 140 17.42 -9.12 -18.31
CA GLU A 140 17.14 -10.53 -18.03
C GLU A 140 16.44 -10.73 -16.67
N THR A 141 16.79 -9.92 -15.66
CA THR A 141 16.10 -9.94 -14.35
C THR A 141 14.64 -9.53 -14.51
N ILE A 142 14.36 -8.50 -15.32
CA ILE A 142 12.98 -8.06 -15.64
C ILE A 142 12.19 -9.21 -16.26
N ARG A 143 12.78 -9.94 -17.22
CA ARG A 143 12.14 -11.09 -17.87
C ARG A 143 11.87 -12.25 -16.92
N GLN A 144 12.83 -12.56 -16.04
CA GLN A 144 12.70 -13.66 -15.08
C GLN A 144 11.62 -13.40 -14.01
N LEU A 145 11.45 -12.15 -13.61
CA LEU A 145 10.41 -11.77 -12.64
C LEU A 145 9.03 -11.70 -13.28
N GLN A 146 8.94 -11.35 -14.57
CA GLN A 146 7.67 -11.16 -15.25
C GLN A 146 6.83 -12.44 -15.26
N GLY A 147 5.69 -12.40 -14.57
CA GLY A 147 4.75 -13.51 -14.51
C GLY A 147 5.16 -14.64 -13.56
N LYS A 148 6.21 -14.45 -12.75
CA LYS A 148 6.60 -15.40 -11.71
C LYS A 148 5.45 -15.60 -10.73
N GLU A 149 5.10 -16.84 -10.47
CA GLU A 149 4.08 -17.21 -9.49
C GLU A 149 4.76 -17.40 -8.12
N THR A 150 4.22 -16.74 -7.10
CA THR A 150 4.74 -16.65 -5.74
C THR A 150 3.58 -16.79 -4.73
N GLY A 151 3.88 -16.63 -3.44
CA GLY A 151 2.90 -16.80 -2.36
C GLY A 151 2.74 -18.25 -1.89
N LEU A 152 2.16 -18.40 -0.71
CA LEU A 152 1.91 -19.71 -0.11
C LEU A 152 0.60 -20.30 -0.66
N ARG A 153 0.71 -21.14 -1.69
CA ARG A 153 -0.44 -21.83 -2.31
C ARG A 153 -1.28 -22.62 -1.30
N GLU A 154 -0.64 -23.16 -0.25
CA GLU A 154 -1.31 -23.91 0.82
C GLU A 154 -2.20 -23.02 1.71
N HIS A 155 -1.93 -21.71 1.74
CA HIS A 155 -2.72 -20.71 2.47
C HIS A 155 -3.72 -19.96 1.57
N GLY A 156 -3.88 -20.39 0.31
CA GLY A 156 -4.84 -19.79 -0.64
C GLY A 156 -4.35 -18.49 -1.28
N GLU A 157 -3.06 -18.16 -1.14
CA GLU A 157 -2.45 -16.99 -1.75
C GLU A 157 -1.96 -17.32 -3.16
N PHE A 158 -2.66 -16.75 -4.15
CA PHE A 158 -2.28 -16.82 -5.56
C PHE A 158 -1.73 -15.47 -5.97
N ILE A 159 -0.41 -15.36 -5.99
CA ILE A 159 0.29 -14.11 -6.31
C ILE A 159 1.09 -14.32 -7.60
N LYS A 160 0.93 -13.39 -8.54
CA LYS A 160 1.73 -13.35 -9.76
C LYS A 160 2.41 -12.01 -9.91
N VAL A 161 3.72 -12.02 -10.07
CA VAL A 161 4.51 -10.80 -10.23
C VAL A 161 4.29 -10.21 -11.62
N ARG A 162 4.10 -8.89 -11.71
CA ARG A 162 3.90 -8.14 -12.96
C ARG A 162 4.77 -6.90 -12.98
N LEU A 163 5.58 -6.77 -14.03
CA LEU A 163 6.41 -5.60 -14.28
C LEU A 163 5.70 -4.70 -15.28
N VAL A 164 5.52 -3.44 -14.89
CA VAL A 164 4.80 -2.44 -15.68
C VAL A 164 5.74 -1.26 -15.91
N PRO A 165 5.93 -0.79 -17.17
CA PRO A 165 6.69 0.43 -17.41
C PRO A 165 6.15 1.58 -16.55
N TYR A 166 7.04 2.22 -15.78
CA TYR A 166 6.65 3.22 -14.78
C TYR A 166 5.80 4.35 -15.37
N ARG A 167 6.16 4.80 -16.59
CA ARG A 167 5.41 5.81 -17.36
C ARG A 167 3.94 5.45 -17.64
N GLU A 168 3.60 4.17 -17.62
CA GLU A 168 2.23 3.68 -17.81
C GLU A 168 1.53 3.33 -16.50
N LEU A 169 2.25 3.24 -15.37
CA LEU A 169 1.75 2.68 -14.12
C LEU A 169 0.43 3.33 -13.65
N TRP A 170 0.36 4.66 -13.69
CA TRP A 170 -0.77 5.45 -13.19
C TRP A 170 -2.13 5.12 -13.84
N ARG A 171 -2.13 4.46 -15.01
CA ARG A 171 -3.35 4.11 -15.75
C ARG A 171 -3.56 2.60 -15.87
N LYS A 172 -2.80 1.79 -15.15
CA LYS A 172 -2.82 0.31 -15.26
C LYS A 172 -3.55 -0.38 -14.14
N THR A 173 -3.90 0.33 -13.07
CA THR A 173 -4.61 -0.23 -11.92
C THR A 173 -5.52 0.77 -11.22
N ALA A 174 -6.47 0.24 -10.45
CA ALA A 174 -7.32 0.98 -9.53
C ALA A 174 -6.86 0.84 -8.06
N ASP A 175 -5.74 0.16 -7.80
CA ASP A 175 -5.18 0.04 -6.46
C ASP A 175 -4.77 1.41 -5.91
N ALA A 176 -5.36 1.80 -4.78
CA ALA A 176 -5.11 3.10 -4.19
C ALA A 176 -3.65 3.24 -3.76
N LYS A 177 -3.01 2.16 -3.26
CA LYS A 177 -1.60 2.19 -2.80
C LYS A 177 -0.67 2.57 -3.95
N VAL A 178 -0.86 1.97 -5.13
CA VAL A 178 -0.16 2.37 -6.36
C VAL A 178 -0.34 3.86 -6.64
N LEU A 179 -1.58 4.35 -6.76
CA LEU A 179 -1.84 5.74 -7.17
C LEU A 179 -1.31 6.77 -6.16
N MET A 180 -1.44 6.49 -4.87
CA MET A 180 -0.94 7.34 -3.79
C MET A 180 0.61 7.33 -3.75
N SER A 181 1.23 6.17 -3.94
CA SER A 181 2.71 6.07 -4.01
C SER A 181 3.30 6.87 -5.16
N ILE A 182 2.66 6.87 -6.34
CA ILE A 182 3.06 7.72 -7.47
C ILE A 182 2.97 9.19 -7.09
N GLY A 183 1.84 9.60 -6.49
CA GLY A 183 1.65 10.98 -6.04
C GLY A 183 2.75 11.44 -5.09
N LEU A 184 3.03 10.66 -4.03
CA LEU A 184 4.07 10.99 -3.07
C LEU A 184 5.46 11.00 -3.70
N TYR A 185 5.81 9.96 -4.47
CA TYR A 185 7.10 9.86 -5.12
C TYR A 185 7.34 11.02 -6.10
N GLU A 186 6.40 11.31 -6.99
CA GLU A 186 6.52 12.37 -7.98
C GLU A 186 6.61 13.75 -7.33
N MET A 187 5.81 14.01 -6.29
CA MET A 187 5.88 15.29 -5.56
C MET A 187 7.20 15.43 -4.83
N ALA A 188 7.60 14.43 -4.05
CA ALA A 188 8.86 14.42 -3.31
C ALA A 188 10.07 14.53 -4.24
N GLN A 189 10.03 13.88 -5.41
CA GLN A 189 11.09 13.96 -6.41
C GLN A 189 11.21 15.38 -7.01
N ARG A 190 10.09 16.03 -7.33
CA ARG A 190 10.08 17.41 -7.88
C ARG A 190 10.69 18.44 -6.94
N VAL A 191 10.53 18.26 -5.64
CA VAL A 191 11.10 19.15 -4.61
C VAL A 191 12.48 18.67 -4.11
N GLY A 192 13.03 17.59 -4.67
CA GLY A 192 14.37 17.10 -4.36
C GLY A 192 14.50 16.37 -3.02
N LEU A 193 13.39 15.86 -2.46
CA LEU A 193 13.38 15.10 -1.20
C LEU A 193 13.76 13.63 -1.39
N VAL A 194 13.50 13.05 -2.57
CA VAL A 194 13.92 11.69 -2.89
C VAL A 194 15.42 11.69 -3.21
N PRO A 195 16.26 10.91 -2.50
CA PRO A 195 17.68 10.80 -2.79
C PRO A 195 17.95 10.44 -4.25
N ARG A 196 19.08 10.84 -4.81
CA ARG A 196 19.56 10.31 -6.11
C ARG A 196 20.55 9.20 -5.79
N HIS A 197 20.15 7.95 -5.96
CA HIS A 197 21.05 6.81 -5.88
C HIS A 197 21.50 6.43 -7.29
#